data_AF-A0A8J3YZ29-F1
#
_entry.id   AF-A0A8J3YZ29-F1
#
_cell.length_a   1.000
_cell.length_b   1.000
_cell.length_c   1.000
_cell.angle_alpha   90.00
_cell.angle_beta   90.00
_cell.angle_gamma   90.00
#
_symmetry.space_group_name_H-M   'P 1'
#
loop_
_entity.id
_entity.type
_entity.pdbx_description
1 polymer ?
#
loop_
_entity_poly.entity_id
_entity_poly.type
_entity_poly.pdbx_seq_one_letter_code
_entity_poly.pdbx_strand_id
1 'polypeptide(L)'
;MKRGTRIVLFIAGLATICSVGTCGIAIAAADSLPVIAGCTDRGAEPDVSGVLDDVRRIREEVPGLSQAISGHYRWRETRPRTCPDLYPMTYRYEGFAVLPPDLSSELAARGQPAVLPSVPEALREYAPAGATWVKVDELYLDPASRTVWFDYTEA
;
A
#
# COMPACT_ATOMS: atom_id res chain seq x y z
N MET A 1 18.30 52.94 38.21
CA MET A 1 18.31 51.51 37.79
C MET A 1 19.70 50.93 38.04
N LYS A 2 19.81 49.84 38.81
CA LYS A 2 21.09 49.16 39.08
C LYS A 2 21.60 48.47 37.80
N ARG A 3 22.90 48.54 37.52
CA ARG A 3 23.53 47.98 36.29
C ARG A 3 23.13 46.52 36.01
N GLY A 4 22.92 45.71 37.05
CA GLY A 4 22.50 44.31 36.90
C GLY A 4 21.14 44.12 36.22
N THR A 5 20.17 45.01 36.44
CA THR A 5 18.82 44.88 35.85
C THR A 5 18.84 45.10 34.32
N ARG A 6 19.79 45.88 33.79
CA ARG A 6 19.92 46.12 32.34
C ARG A 6 20.52 44.92 31.61
N ILE A 7 21.45 44.21 32.24
CA ILE A 7 22.11 43.03 31.63
C ILE A 7 21.12 41.87 31.50
N VAL A 8 20.30 41.63 32.52
CA VAL A 8 19.27 40.56 32.51
C VAL A 8 18.23 40.81 31.41
N LEU A 9 17.81 42.07 31.21
CA LEU A 9 16.89 42.45 30.14
C LEU A 9 17.48 42.24 28.73
N PHE A 10 18.77 42.51 28.55
CA PHE A 10 19.45 42.29 27.27
C PHE A 10 19.57 40.80 26.92
N ILE A 11 19.92 39.95 27.90
CA ILE A 11 20.04 38.51 27.68
C ILE A 11 18.67 37.88 27.40
N ALA A 12 17.63 38.28 28.13
CA ALA A 12 16.26 37.83 27.88
C ALA A 12 15.75 38.28 26.49
N GLY A 13 16.06 39.51 26.07
CA GLY A 13 15.76 40.01 24.73
C GLY A 13 16.45 39.20 23.64
N LEU A 14 17.75 38.90 23.80
CA LEU A 14 18.52 38.14 22.80
C LEU A 14 18.03 36.69 22.67
N ALA A 15 17.70 36.05 23.79
CA ALA A 15 17.16 34.68 23.80
C ALA A 15 15.79 34.61 23.10
N THR A 16 14.95 35.63 23.29
CA THR A 16 13.63 35.70 22.65
C THR A 16 13.74 35.92 21.14
N ILE A 17 14.67 36.77 20.69
CA ILE A 17 14.93 37.00 19.26
C ILE A 17 15.48 35.75 18.59
N CYS A 18 16.39 35.01 19.24
CA CYS A 18 16.87 33.73 18.72
C CYS A 18 15.73 32.71 18.59
N SER A 19 14.88 32.56 19.59
CA SER A 19 13.78 31.58 19.56
C SER A 19 12.70 31.93 18.53
N VAL A 20 12.36 33.21 18.38
CA VAL A 20 11.35 33.63 17.37
C VAL A 20 11.95 33.61 15.96
N GLY A 21 13.23 33.96 15.81
CA GLY A 21 13.94 33.90 14.54
C GLY A 21 14.10 32.49 14.00
N THR A 22 14.50 31.53 14.85
CA THR A 22 14.65 30.12 14.44
C THR A 22 13.30 29.46 14.14
N CYS A 23 12.26 29.75 14.93
CA CYS A 23 10.91 29.28 14.63
C CYS A 23 10.32 29.92 13.35
N GLY A 24 10.54 31.22 13.13
CA GLY A 24 10.06 31.92 11.94
C GLY A 24 10.72 31.42 10.65
N ILE A 25 12.02 31.11 10.70
CA ILE A 25 12.74 30.51 9.56
C ILE A 25 12.26 29.07 9.32
N ALA A 26 11.99 28.29 10.38
CA ALA A 26 11.46 26.92 10.23
C ALA A 26 10.06 26.90 9.59
N ILE A 27 9.20 27.87 9.91
CA ILE A 27 7.84 27.96 9.35
C ILE A 27 7.88 28.50 7.90
N ALA A 28 8.71 29.51 7.60
CA ALA A 28 8.85 30.04 6.24
C ALA A 28 9.60 29.08 5.28
N ALA A 29 10.48 28.23 5.82
CA ALA A 29 11.14 27.18 5.06
C ALA A 29 10.23 25.97 4.81
N ALA A 30 9.18 25.75 5.61
CA ALA A 30 8.29 24.59 5.46
C ALA A 30 7.68 24.49 4.05
N ASP A 31 7.34 25.62 3.44
CA ASP A 31 6.78 25.68 2.08
C ASP A 31 7.83 25.59 0.96
N SER A 32 9.13 25.73 1.28
CA SER A 32 10.24 25.76 0.30
C SER A 32 11.25 24.61 0.45
N LEU A 33 11.09 23.77 1.47
CA LEU A 33 11.87 22.54 1.66
C LEU A 33 11.81 21.50 0.52
N PRO A 34 10.71 21.29 -0.24
CA PRO A 34 10.72 20.26 -1.28
C PRO A 34 11.70 20.57 -2.42
N VAL A 35 11.98 21.84 -2.70
CA VAL A 35 12.86 22.27 -3.80
C VAL A 35 14.36 22.13 -3.44
N ILE A 36 14.73 22.29 -2.18
CA ILE A 36 16.15 22.28 -1.74
C ILE A 36 16.66 20.83 -1.55
N ALA A 37 15.77 19.86 -1.33
CA ALA A 37 16.11 18.45 -1.18
C ALA A 37 16.19 17.66 -2.50
N GLY A 38 15.97 18.29 -3.66
CA GLY A 38 16.07 17.65 -4.97
C GLY A 38 15.00 16.59 -5.27
N CYS A 39 13.91 16.55 -4.49
CA CYS A 39 12.84 15.59 -4.67
C CYS A 39 11.61 16.31 -5.25
N THR A 40 11.30 15.99 -6.49
CA THR A 40 10.03 16.33 -7.15
C THR A 40 9.02 15.26 -6.80
N ASP A 41 7.79 15.66 -6.42
CA ASP A 41 6.69 14.71 -6.22
C ASP A 41 6.55 13.82 -7.46
N ARG A 42 6.68 12.51 -7.28
CA ARG A 42 6.74 11.55 -8.40
C ARG A 42 5.38 11.18 -8.99
N GLY A 43 4.29 11.73 -8.48
CA GLY A 43 2.99 11.58 -9.10
C GLY A 43 1.85 11.84 -8.14
N ALA A 44 0.72 12.29 -8.69
CA ALA A 44 -0.54 12.40 -7.96
C ALA A 44 -1.25 11.05 -7.79
N GLU A 45 -0.74 9.99 -8.44
CA GLU A 45 -1.38 8.67 -8.53
C GLU A 45 -0.45 7.58 -7.99
N PRO A 46 -0.99 6.54 -7.32
CA PRO A 46 -0.21 5.38 -6.90
C PRO A 46 0.32 4.59 -8.10
N ASP A 47 1.55 4.10 -8.01
CA ASP A 47 2.12 3.23 -9.05
C ASP A 47 1.39 1.89 -9.11
N VAL A 48 1.25 1.33 -10.32
CA VAL A 48 0.57 0.07 -10.58
C VAL A 48 1.45 -0.75 -11.53
N SER A 49 1.80 -1.97 -11.11
CA SER A 49 2.57 -2.86 -11.95
C SER A 49 1.77 -3.39 -13.14
N GLY A 50 2.48 -3.90 -14.14
CA GLY A 50 1.91 -4.85 -15.08
C GLY A 50 1.49 -6.15 -14.38
N VAL A 51 0.85 -7.05 -15.14
CA VAL A 51 0.56 -8.41 -14.66
C VAL A 51 1.84 -9.23 -14.63
N LEU A 52 2.03 -9.98 -13.55
CA LEU A 52 3.19 -10.78 -13.23
C LEU A 52 2.76 -12.24 -13.01
N ASP A 53 3.58 -13.16 -13.54
CA ASP A 53 3.37 -14.60 -13.47
C ASP A 53 4.32 -15.24 -12.43
N ASP A 54 4.41 -14.66 -11.23
CA ASP A 54 5.27 -15.17 -10.14
C ASP A 54 4.44 -15.79 -9.02
N VAL A 55 4.18 -17.10 -9.11
CA VAL A 55 3.47 -17.84 -8.07
C VAL A 55 4.23 -17.90 -6.75
N ARG A 56 5.57 -17.80 -6.75
CA ARG A 56 6.36 -17.81 -5.51
C ARG A 56 6.00 -16.59 -4.66
N ARG A 57 5.87 -15.41 -5.27
CA ARG A 57 5.43 -14.20 -4.57
C ARG A 57 4.03 -14.36 -3.99
N ILE A 58 3.09 -14.93 -4.74
CA ILE A 58 1.72 -15.21 -4.25
C ILE A 58 1.75 -16.10 -3.01
N ARG A 59 2.56 -17.18 -3.02
CA ARG A 59 2.68 -18.10 -1.89
C ARG A 59 3.30 -17.48 -0.64
N GLU A 60 4.22 -16.54 -0.83
CA GLU A 60 4.94 -15.86 0.24
C GLU A 60 4.09 -14.74 0.87
N GLU A 61 3.38 -13.97 0.05
CA GLU A 61 2.78 -12.70 0.47
C GLU A 61 1.26 -12.77 0.68
N VAL A 62 0.56 -13.72 0.06
CA VAL A 62 -0.91 -13.79 0.15
C VAL A 62 -1.35 -14.89 1.12
N PRO A 63 -1.98 -14.53 2.26
CA PRO A 63 -2.45 -15.51 3.24
C PRO A 63 -3.42 -16.53 2.63
N GLY A 64 -3.25 -17.80 2.99
CA GLY A 64 -4.10 -18.90 2.50
C GLY A 64 -3.73 -19.42 1.11
N LEU A 65 -2.73 -18.84 0.43
CA LEU A 65 -2.31 -19.24 -0.93
C LEU A 65 -0.92 -19.89 -1.00
N SER A 66 -0.36 -20.35 0.13
CA SER A 66 0.98 -20.97 0.19
C SER A 66 1.16 -22.20 -0.70
N GLN A 67 0.06 -22.86 -1.09
CA GLN A 67 0.06 -24.03 -1.97
C GLN A 67 -0.39 -23.74 -3.41
N ALA A 68 -0.60 -22.48 -3.79
CA ALA A 68 -1.02 -22.11 -5.14
C ALA A 68 -0.10 -22.74 -6.21
N ILE A 69 -0.63 -23.30 -7.29
CA ILE A 69 0.13 -23.99 -8.34
C ILE A 69 0.68 -23.00 -9.36
N SER A 70 -0.15 -22.03 -9.74
CA SER A 70 0.18 -20.94 -10.66
C SER A 70 -0.61 -19.70 -10.26
N GLY A 71 -0.28 -18.54 -10.82
CA GLY A 71 -1.09 -17.34 -10.66
C GLY A 71 -0.59 -16.16 -11.46
N HIS A 72 -1.47 -15.20 -11.62
CA HIS A 72 -1.32 -13.96 -12.36
C HIS A 72 -1.75 -12.83 -11.44
N TYR A 73 -0.85 -11.91 -11.13
CA TYR A 73 -1.15 -10.84 -10.19
C TYR A 73 -0.51 -9.54 -10.61
N ARG A 74 -1.00 -8.45 -10.05
CA ARG A 74 -0.33 -7.16 -10.08
C ARG A 74 -0.24 -6.62 -8.67
N TRP A 75 0.71 -5.74 -8.43
CA TRP A 75 0.74 -4.94 -7.22
C TRP A 75 0.44 -3.48 -7.56
N ARG A 76 -0.10 -2.76 -6.59
CA ARG A 76 -0.27 -1.32 -6.64
C ARG A 76 0.12 -0.71 -5.30
N GLU A 77 0.68 0.48 -5.36
CA GLU A 77 0.89 1.29 -4.17
C GLU A 77 -0.49 1.68 -3.58
N THR A 78 -0.59 1.72 -2.25
CA THR A 78 -1.83 2.14 -1.58
C THR A 78 -2.01 3.66 -1.57
N ARG A 79 -0.92 4.40 -1.77
CA ARG A 79 -0.88 5.87 -1.82
C ARG A 79 0.15 6.34 -2.85
N PRO A 80 -0.02 7.53 -3.44
CA PRO A 80 1.02 8.14 -4.26
C PRO A 80 2.27 8.41 -3.40
N ARG A 81 3.44 8.37 -4.05
CA ARG A 81 4.71 8.78 -3.42
C ARG A 81 4.75 10.29 -3.27
N THR A 82 4.87 10.76 -2.04
CA THR A 82 5.00 12.18 -1.69
C THR A 82 6.43 12.52 -1.30
N CYS A 83 6.87 13.77 -1.46
CA CYS A 83 8.17 14.21 -0.98
C CYS A 83 8.06 15.11 0.28
N PRO A 84 8.75 14.79 1.40
CA PRO A 84 9.50 13.56 1.67
C PRO A 84 8.55 12.39 1.98
N ASP A 85 8.92 11.18 1.56
CA ASP A 85 8.17 9.98 1.92
C ASP A 85 8.79 9.38 3.19
N LEU A 86 8.15 9.62 4.33
CA LEU A 86 8.69 9.25 5.65
C LEU A 86 8.21 7.89 6.14
N TYR A 87 7.29 7.24 5.42
CA TYR A 87 6.69 5.97 5.80
C TYR A 87 7.02 4.87 4.80
N PRO A 88 7.11 3.59 5.23
CA PRO A 88 7.16 2.49 4.28
C PRO A 88 5.95 2.54 3.34
N MET A 89 6.15 2.07 2.12
CA MET A 89 5.06 1.94 1.15
C MET A 89 4.34 0.61 1.41
N THR A 90 3.02 0.68 1.55
CA THR A 90 2.18 -0.51 1.59
C THR A 90 1.74 -0.86 0.18
N TYR A 91 1.71 -2.15 -0.13
CA TYR A 91 1.29 -2.65 -1.43
C TYR A 91 0.00 -3.43 -1.31
N ARG A 92 -0.84 -3.29 -2.35
CA ARG A 92 -2.03 -4.09 -2.55
C ARG A 92 -1.79 -5.02 -3.73
N TYR A 93 -1.96 -6.31 -3.50
CA TYR A 93 -1.81 -7.39 -4.47
C TYR A 93 -3.19 -7.86 -4.91
N GLU A 94 -3.45 -7.82 -6.21
CA GLU A 94 -4.71 -8.21 -6.82
C GLU A 94 -4.40 -9.25 -7.90
N GLY A 95 -5.12 -10.36 -7.94
CA GLY A 95 -4.78 -11.42 -8.88
C GLY A 95 -5.62 -12.68 -8.81
N PHE A 96 -5.29 -13.61 -9.70
CA PHE A 96 -5.82 -14.95 -9.73
C PHE A 96 -4.72 -15.96 -9.41
N ALA A 97 -5.06 -17.01 -8.68
CA ALA A 97 -4.20 -18.16 -8.46
C ALA A 97 -4.96 -19.46 -8.69
N VAL A 98 -4.27 -20.52 -9.09
CA VAL A 98 -4.87 -21.86 -9.23
C VAL A 98 -4.48 -22.70 -8.03
N LEU A 99 -5.45 -23.35 -7.39
CA LEU A 99 -5.23 -24.16 -6.21
C LEU A 99 -5.10 -25.66 -6.53
N PRO A 100 -4.39 -26.42 -5.69
CA PRO A 100 -4.47 -27.87 -5.67
C PRO A 100 -5.92 -28.36 -5.47
N PRO A 101 -6.31 -29.52 -6.05
CA PRO A 101 -7.68 -30.03 -5.94
C PRO A 101 -8.17 -30.21 -4.51
N ASP A 102 -7.31 -30.72 -3.64
CA ASP A 102 -7.55 -30.96 -2.22
C ASP A 102 -7.83 -29.66 -1.46
N LEU A 103 -6.95 -28.66 -1.60
CA LEU A 103 -7.16 -27.35 -1.00
C LEU A 103 -8.40 -26.65 -1.55
N SER A 104 -8.61 -26.69 -2.87
CA SER A 104 -9.81 -26.12 -3.50
C SER A 104 -11.09 -26.76 -2.96
N SER A 105 -11.10 -28.08 -2.74
CA SER A 105 -12.26 -28.79 -2.21
C SER A 105 -12.52 -28.44 -0.75
N GLU A 106 -11.46 -28.35 0.06
CA GLU A 106 -11.55 -27.91 1.46
C GLU A 106 -12.11 -26.50 1.58
N LEU A 107 -11.58 -25.54 0.81
CA LEU A 107 -12.05 -24.16 0.80
C LEU A 107 -13.50 -24.08 0.31
N ALA A 108 -13.85 -24.79 -0.78
CA ALA A 108 -15.21 -24.79 -1.29
C ALA A 108 -16.23 -25.31 -0.27
N ALA A 109 -15.87 -26.31 0.54
CA ALA A 109 -16.77 -26.90 1.54
C ALA A 109 -17.15 -25.93 2.67
N ARG A 110 -16.28 -24.97 3.00
CA ARG A 110 -16.53 -23.96 4.05
C ARG A 110 -17.02 -22.62 3.51
N GLY A 111 -17.02 -22.46 2.20
CA GLY A 111 -17.34 -21.21 1.53
C GLY A 111 -18.83 -21.00 1.30
N GLN A 112 -19.20 -19.75 1.02
CA GLN A 112 -20.57 -19.35 0.72
C GLN A 112 -20.68 -18.80 -0.70
N PRO A 113 -21.79 -19.06 -1.43
CA PRO A 113 -22.00 -18.47 -2.74
C PRO A 113 -21.81 -16.95 -2.71
N ALA A 114 -21.08 -16.42 -3.70
CA ALA A 114 -20.74 -15.01 -3.77
C ALA A 114 -20.79 -14.49 -5.21
N VAL A 115 -20.91 -13.17 -5.32
CA VAL A 115 -20.62 -12.46 -6.56
C VAL A 115 -19.19 -11.97 -6.47
N LEU A 116 -18.40 -12.24 -7.51
CA LEU A 116 -17.02 -11.75 -7.59
C LEU A 116 -17.01 -10.22 -7.54
N PRO A 117 -16.09 -9.61 -6.76
CA PRO A 117 -15.87 -8.17 -6.81
C PRO A 117 -15.33 -7.75 -8.18
N SER A 118 -15.24 -6.43 -8.39
CA SER A 118 -14.76 -5.89 -9.66
C SER A 118 -13.32 -6.31 -9.94
N VAL A 119 -13.13 -7.14 -10.97
CA VAL A 119 -11.80 -7.53 -11.48
C VAL A 119 -11.25 -6.39 -12.34
N PRO A 120 -10.02 -5.92 -12.07
CA PRO A 120 -9.37 -4.95 -12.92
C PRO A 120 -9.24 -5.42 -14.37
N GLU A 121 -9.32 -4.48 -15.32
CA GLU A 121 -9.28 -4.78 -16.75
C GLU A 121 -8.07 -5.64 -17.15
N ALA A 122 -6.89 -5.29 -16.64
CA ALA A 122 -5.65 -6.02 -16.90
C ALA A 122 -5.68 -7.50 -16.45
N LEU A 123 -6.58 -7.88 -15.53
CA LEU A 123 -6.67 -9.24 -15.00
C LEU A 123 -7.87 -10.02 -15.55
N ARG A 124 -8.76 -9.40 -16.33
CA ARG A 124 -10.01 -10.03 -16.77
C ARG A 124 -9.79 -11.28 -17.61
N GLU A 125 -8.72 -11.34 -18.40
CA GLU A 125 -8.43 -12.49 -19.26
C GLU A 125 -8.08 -13.77 -18.48
N TYR A 126 -7.65 -13.62 -17.22
CA TYR A 126 -7.31 -14.75 -16.34
C TYR A 126 -8.50 -15.23 -15.50
N ALA A 127 -9.63 -14.53 -15.57
CA ALA A 127 -10.84 -14.95 -14.87
C ALA A 127 -11.49 -16.14 -15.59
N PRO A 128 -11.91 -17.20 -14.87
CA PRO A 128 -12.59 -18.34 -15.49
C PRO A 128 -13.91 -17.91 -16.14
N ALA A 129 -14.14 -18.37 -17.38
CA ALA A 129 -15.38 -18.09 -18.09
C ALA A 129 -16.56 -18.80 -17.40
N GLY A 130 -17.63 -18.05 -17.08
CA GLY A 130 -18.81 -18.61 -16.43
C GLY A 130 -18.58 -19.06 -14.97
N ALA A 131 -17.56 -18.51 -14.32
CA ALA A 131 -17.20 -18.84 -12.95
C ALA A 131 -18.37 -18.73 -11.96
N THR A 132 -18.47 -19.72 -11.07
CA THR A 132 -19.42 -19.72 -9.95
C THR A 132 -18.63 -19.49 -8.68
N TRP A 133 -18.72 -18.26 -8.17
CA TRP A 133 -17.86 -17.83 -7.08
C TRP A 133 -18.40 -18.25 -5.72
N VAL A 134 -17.47 -18.67 -4.88
CA VAL A 134 -17.67 -18.98 -3.48
C VAL A 134 -16.69 -18.13 -2.68
N LYS A 135 -17.18 -17.32 -1.73
CA LYS A 135 -16.33 -16.54 -0.83
C LYS A 135 -15.90 -17.39 0.36
N VAL A 136 -14.61 -17.37 0.66
CA VAL A 136 -13.98 -18.01 1.82
C VAL A 136 -12.98 -17.03 2.39
N ASP A 137 -13.20 -16.56 3.62
CA ASP A 137 -12.38 -15.50 4.21
C ASP A 137 -12.33 -14.26 3.27
N GLU A 138 -11.15 -13.80 2.85
CA GLU A 138 -10.98 -12.72 1.86
C GLU A 138 -10.75 -13.21 0.42
N LEU A 139 -10.94 -14.50 0.16
CA LEU A 139 -10.72 -15.15 -1.12
C LEU A 139 -12.05 -15.44 -1.82
N TYR A 140 -12.05 -15.36 -3.15
CA TYR A 140 -13.19 -15.76 -3.99
C TYR A 140 -12.76 -16.91 -4.88
N LEU A 141 -13.25 -18.11 -4.61
CA LEU A 141 -12.90 -19.33 -5.31
C LEU A 141 -13.98 -19.69 -6.34
N ASP A 142 -13.56 -20.05 -7.55
CA ASP A 142 -14.37 -20.84 -8.48
C ASP A 142 -13.98 -22.32 -8.33
N PRO A 143 -14.82 -23.17 -7.70
CA PRO A 143 -14.45 -24.56 -7.43
C PRO A 143 -14.23 -25.40 -8.70
N ALA A 144 -14.90 -25.05 -9.79
CA ALA A 144 -14.85 -25.81 -11.04
C ALA A 144 -13.46 -25.70 -11.71
N SER A 145 -12.94 -24.49 -11.82
CA SER A 145 -11.58 -24.26 -12.35
C SER A 145 -10.49 -24.35 -11.29
N ARG A 146 -10.86 -24.35 -10.01
CA ARG A 146 -9.95 -24.23 -8.84
C ARG A 146 -9.20 -22.89 -8.82
N THR A 147 -9.75 -21.87 -9.48
CA THR A 147 -9.14 -20.55 -9.57
C THR A 147 -9.68 -19.69 -8.44
N VAL A 148 -8.78 -19.05 -7.70
CA VAL A 148 -9.09 -18.11 -6.65
C VAL A 148 -8.72 -16.71 -7.07
N TRP A 149 -9.66 -15.77 -6.93
CA TRP A 149 -9.38 -14.35 -6.92
C TRP A 149 -8.99 -13.90 -5.53
N PHE A 150 -7.93 -13.12 -5.44
CA PHE A 150 -7.47 -12.48 -4.21
C PHE A 150 -7.28 -10.99 -4.43
N ASP A 151 -7.56 -10.24 -3.36
CA ASP A 151 -7.38 -8.81 -3.29
C ASP A 151 -6.89 -8.51 -1.86
N TYR A 152 -5.57 -8.45 -1.72
CA TYR A 152 -4.88 -8.45 -0.43
C TYR A 152 -4.05 -7.19 -0.28
N THR A 153 -4.12 -6.54 0.88
CA THR A 153 -3.21 -5.44 1.23
C THR A 153 -2.20 -5.95 2.25
N GLU A 154 -0.91 -5.77 1.96
CA GLU A 154 0.18 -6.09 2.88
C GLU A 154 -0.04 -5.38 4.22
N ALA A 155 0.12 -6.11 5.32
CA ALA A 155 -0.14 -5.61 6.68
C ALA A 155 1.03 -4.80 7.25
#